data_AF-A0A1J5VM00-F1
#
_entry.id   AF-A0A1J5VM00-F1
#
_cell.length_a   1.000
_cell.length_b   1.000
_cell.length_c   1.000
_cell.angle_alpha   90.00
_cell.angle_beta   90.00
_cell.angle_gamma   90.00
#
_symmetry.space_group_name_H-M   'P 1'
#
loop_
_entity.id
_entity.type
_entity.pdbx_description
1 polymer ?
#
loop_
_entity_poly.entity_id
_entity_poly.type
_entity_poly.pdbx_seq_one_letter_code
_entity_poly.pdbx_strand_id
1 'polypeptide(L)'
;MARDGYDDVTVEDICQGAEISRRTFFNYMDSKDEAVLGPFPLEFTSESFDRIATEQSANMLALVIDAMEESPATDGANDACRIQQLMQDNPSLANAMLARKRDTLRHLEQAVREHFKNHPGDRCLDVAEEAEVRIIVELFRTTLVLFARSPHFQEEEPPKAQARRVAAVVTKYAKELQW
;
A
#
# COMPACT_ATOMS: atom_id res chain seq x y z
N MET A 1 -10.83 4.67 -34.06
CA MET A 1 -9.37 4.85 -34.01
C MET A 1 -9.01 4.85 -32.55
N ALA A 2 -8.34 3.81 -32.06
CA ALA A 2 -7.86 3.74 -30.68
C ALA A 2 -6.84 4.87 -30.51
N ARG A 3 -7.23 5.93 -29.79
CA ARG A 3 -6.30 7.00 -29.44
C ARG A 3 -5.55 6.54 -28.20
N ASP A 4 -4.28 6.22 -28.46
CA ASP A 4 -3.13 6.38 -27.57
C ASP A 4 -3.08 5.40 -26.40
N GLY A 5 -2.16 4.43 -26.48
CA GLY A 5 -1.86 3.52 -25.37
C GLY A 5 -1.34 4.31 -24.17
N TYR A 6 -1.27 3.69 -22.99
CA TYR A 6 -0.82 4.39 -21.77
C TYR A 6 0.45 5.20 -21.98
N ASP A 7 1.42 4.68 -22.72
CA ASP A 7 2.71 5.34 -22.98
C ASP A 7 2.60 6.62 -23.81
N ASP A 8 1.56 6.75 -24.65
CA ASP A 8 1.36 7.87 -25.56
C ASP A 8 0.57 9.04 -24.93
N VAL A 9 -0.06 8.82 -23.77
CA VAL A 9 -0.84 9.85 -23.05
C VAL A 9 0.08 10.68 -22.15
N THR A 10 0.03 12.00 -22.21
CA THR A 10 0.78 12.89 -21.29
C THR A 10 -0.12 13.49 -20.19
N VAL A 11 0.49 14.11 -19.16
CA VAL A 11 -0.28 14.86 -18.15
C VAL A 11 -1.02 16.03 -18.82
N GLU A 12 -0.43 16.61 -19.86
CA GLU A 12 -1.01 17.66 -20.68
C GLU A 12 -2.24 17.19 -21.43
N ASP A 13 -2.21 16.00 -22.02
CA ASP A 13 -3.37 15.41 -22.69
C ASP A 13 -4.51 15.12 -21.71
N ILE A 14 -4.18 14.65 -20.49
CA ILE A 14 -5.15 14.46 -19.42
C ILE A 14 -5.77 15.80 -18.99
N CYS A 15 -4.94 16.82 -18.77
CA CYS A 15 -5.40 18.16 -18.41
C CYS A 15 -6.32 18.76 -19.50
N GLN A 16 -5.95 18.58 -20.78
CA GLN A 16 -6.74 19.04 -21.91
C GLN A 16 -8.09 18.31 -22.01
N GLY A 17 -8.08 16.98 -21.84
CA GLY A 17 -9.29 16.16 -21.87
C GLY A 17 -10.24 16.43 -20.70
N ALA A 18 -9.70 16.82 -19.53
CA ALA A 18 -10.47 17.14 -18.33
C ALA A 18 -10.77 18.65 -18.16
N GLU A 19 -10.32 19.50 -19.10
CA GLU A 19 -10.47 20.96 -19.03
C GLU A 19 -9.94 21.60 -17.73
N ILE A 20 -8.86 21.05 -17.16
CA ILE A 20 -8.21 21.55 -15.94
C ILE A 20 -6.80 22.07 -16.20
N SER A 21 -6.32 22.96 -15.32
CA SER A 21 -4.93 23.40 -15.38
C SER A 21 -3.97 22.32 -14.85
N ARG A 22 -2.71 22.34 -15.29
CA ARG A 22 -1.66 21.48 -14.72
C ARG A 22 -1.47 21.68 -13.22
N ARG A 23 -1.61 22.91 -12.73
CA ARG A 23 -1.60 23.22 -11.30
C ARG A 23 -2.75 22.52 -10.59
N THR A 24 -3.94 22.54 -11.17
CA THR A 24 -5.12 21.84 -10.64
C THR A 24 -4.88 20.33 -10.61
N PHE A 25 -4.33 19.75 -11.67
CA PHE A 25 -3.99 18.33 -11.70
C PHE A 25 -3.07 17.94 -10.54
N PHE A 26 -1.94 18.64 -10.37
CA PHE A 26 -0.99 18.35 -9.29
C PHE A 26 -1.46 18.73 -7.89
N ASN A 27 -2.57 19.46 -7.75
CA ASN A 27 -3.18 19.67 -6.43
C ASN A 27 -3.94 18.43 -5.94
N TYR A 28 -4.30 17.51 -6.84
CA TYR A 28 -5.11 16.32 -6.52
C TYR A 28 -4.40 14.99 -6.81
N MET A 29 -3.41 14.99 -7.70
CA MET A 29 -2.69 13.79 -8.15
C MET A 29 -1.18 14.04 -8.12
N ASP A 30 -0.40 13.12 -7.56
CA ASP A 30 1.06 13.22 -7.55
C ASP A 30 1.68 12.84 -8.91
N SER A 31 0.96 12.06 -9.70
CA SER A 31 1.47 11.53 -10.98
C SER A 31 0.36 11.16 -11.98
N LYS A 32 0.77 11.01 -13.24
CA LYS A 32 -0.06 10.40 -14.28
C LYS A 32 -0.49 8.97 -13.90
N ASP A 33 0.44 8.19 -13.38
CA ASP A 33 0.22 6.81 -12.94
C ASP A 33 -0.93 6.74 -11.92
N GLU A 34 -0.90 7.62 -10.92
CA GLU A 34 -1.96 7.74 -9.91
C GLU A 34 -3.29 8.17 -10.51
N ALA A 35 -3.30 9.13 -11.44
CA ALA A 35 -4.52 9.54 -12.12
C ALA A 35 -5.17 8.39 -12.92
N VAL A 36 -4.37 7.48 -13.48
CA VAL A 36 -4.85 6.30 -14.23
C VAL A 36 -5.31 5.18 -13.29
N LEU A 37 -4.51 4.91 -12.27
CA LEU A 37 -4.73 3.82 -11.31
C LEU A 37 -5.78 4.15 -10.27
N GLY A 38 -6.09 5.44 -10.07
CA GLY A 38 -6.91 5.91 -8.96
C GLY A 38 -6.17 5.86 -7.62
N PRO A 39 -6.73 6.52 -6.59
CA PRO A 39 -6.17 6.51 -5.25
C PRO A 39 -6.19 5.10 -4.67
N PHE A 40 -5.15 4.75 -3.93
CA PHE A 40 -5.18 3.57 -3.07
C PHE A 40 -5.71 4.02 -1.69
N PRO A 41 -6.64 3.29 -1.06
CA PRO A 41 -7.37 3.79 0.11
C PRO A 41 -6.52 3.91 1.38
N LEU A 42 -5.29 3.37 1.38
CA LEU A 42 -4.36 3.41 2.51
C LEU A 42 -2.96 3.79 2.05
N GLU A 43 -2.38 4.85 2.58
CA GLU A 43 -1.04 5.30 2.18
C GLU A 43 -0.07 5.43 3.35
N PHE A 44 1.23 5.40 3.06
CA PHE A 44 2.25 5.78 4.03
C PHE A 44 2.67 7.22 3.76
N THR A 45 2.62 8.04 4.80
CA THR A 45 3.25 9.37 4.83
C THR A 45 4.61 9.28 5.52
N SER A 46 5.36 10.38 5.54
CA SER A 46 6.56 10.47 6.37
C SER A 46 6.23 10.26 7.86
N GLU A 47 5.12 10.84 8.32
CA GLU A 47 4.64 10.68 9.69
C GLU A 47 4.28 9.23 10.00
N SER A 48 3.71 8.49 9.04
CA SER A 48 3.46 7.05 9.20
C SER A 48 4.74 6.29 9.53
N PHE A 49 5.84 6.54 8.80
CA PHE A 49 7.12 5.87 9.05
C PHE A 49 7.75 6.30 10.37
N ASP A 50 7.67 7.57 10.73
CA ASP A 50 8.19 8.09 12.01
C ASP A 50 7.46 7.46 13.19
N ARG A 51 6.12 7.33 13.10
CA ARG A 51 5.31 6.65 14.12
C ARG A 51 5.71 5.19 14.27
N ILE A 52 5.87 4.46 13.15
CA ILE A 52 6.33 3.06 13.18
C ILE A 52 7.69 2.94 13.87
N ALA A 53 8.62 3.85 13.58
CA ALA A 53 9.97 3.83 14.14
C ALA A 53 10.05 4.17 15.64
N THR A 54 9.05 4.88 16.19
CA THR A 54 9.16 5.51 17.52
C THR A 54 8.12 5.06 18.53
N GLU A 55 6.93 4.61 18.10
CA GLU A 55 5.89 4.12 19.00
C GLU A 55 6.20 2.67 19.44
N GLN A 56 6.11 2.41 20.74
CA GLN A 56 6.26 1.05 21.28
C GLN A 56 5.03 0.20 20.93
N SER A 57 5.22 -1.06 20.53
CA SER A 57 4.13 -1.97 20.21
C SER A 57 4.51 -3.45 20.35
N ALA A 58 3.70 -4.20 21.09
CA ALA A 58 3.76 -5.67 21.12
C ALA A 58 3.23 -6.33 19.83
N ASN A 59 2.68 -5.56 18.88
CA ASN A 59 2.17 -6.06 17.62
C ASN A 59 2.57 -5.11 16.47
N MET A 60 3.70 -5.40 15.86
CA MET A 60 4.23 -4.59 14.76
C MET A 60 3.31 -4.50 13.56
N LEU A 61 2.59 -5.59 13.23
CA LEU A 61 1.67 -5.55 12.09
C LEU A 61 0.48 -4.60 12.34
N ALA A 62 -0.05 -4.58 13.57
CA ALA A 62 -1.08 -3.62 13.95
C ALA A 62 -0.54 -2.18 13.92
N LEU A 63 0.63 -1.93 14.52
CA LEU A 63 1.26 -0.59 14.49
C LEU A 63 1.42 -0.07 13.05
N VAL A 64 1.92 -0.92 12.15
CA VAL A 64 2.12 -0.55 10.74
C VAL A 64 0.81 -0.17 10.06
N ILE A 65 -0.27 -0.93 10.25
CA ILE A 65 -1.59 -0.63 9.66
C ILE A 65 -2.17 0.67 10.26
N ASP A 66 -1.99 0.87 11.57
CA ASP A 66 -2.56 1.99 12.31
C ASP A 66 -1.91 3.32 11.96
N ALA A 67 -0.62 3.26 11.64
CA ALA A 67 0.20 4.39 11.24
C ALA A 67 -0.04 4.85 9.79
N MET A 68 -0.60 4.01 8.90
CA MET A 68 -1.00 4.43 7.55
C MET A 68 -2.04 5.54 7.59
N GLU A 69 -2.29 6.26 6.51
CA GLU A 69 -3.37 7.26 6.41
C GLU A 69 -4.47 6.76 5.47
N GLU A 70 -5.73 7.10 5.78
CA GLU A 70 -6.87 6.78 4.93
C GLU A 70 -7.06 7.89 3.89
N SER A 71 -7.09 7.50 2.61
CA SER A 71 -7.34 8.47 1.54
C SER A 71 -8.80 8.92 1.58
N PRO A 72 -9.10 10.24 1.56
CA PRO A 72 -10.47 10.76 1.55
C PRO A 72 -11.21 10.49 0.23
N ALA A 73 -10.50 10.02 -0.80
CA ALA A 73 -11.07 9.72 -2.10
C ALA A 73 -11.65 8.30 -2.14
N THR A 74 -12.83 8.12 -1.53
CA THR A 74 -13.53 6.83 -1.43
C THR A 74 -14.57 6.58 -2.53
N ASP A 75 -14.83 7.53 -3.43
CA ASP A 75 -15.88 7.41 -4.45
C ASP A 75 -15.50 6.57 -5.67
N GLY A 76 -14.28 6.04 -5.71
CA GLY A 76 -13.86 5.07 -6.72
C GLY A 76 -13.46 3.79 -6.03
N ALA A 77 -14.41 2.87 -5.81
CA ALA A 77 -14.06 1.47 -5.62
C ALA A 77 -13.15 1.09 -6.78
N ASN A 78 -11.86 1.02 -6.50
CA ASN A 78 -10.86 0.85 -7.51
C ASN A 78 -11.09 -0.56 -8.03
N ASP A 79 -11.76 -0.70 -9.17
CA ASP A 79 -12.12 -2.00 -9.71
C ASP A 79 -10.81 -2.75 -9.93
N ALA A 80 -10.49 -3.65 -9.02
CA ALA A 80 -9.22 -4.36 -9.00
C ALA A 80 -9.05 -5.14 -10.31
N CYS A 81 -10.16 -5.54 -10.95
CA CYS A 81 -10.18 -6.13 -12.28
C CYS A 81 -9.73 -5.12 -13.34
N ARG A 82 -10.29 -3.90 -13.34
CA ARG A 82 -9.88 -2.80 -14.24
C ARG A 82 -8.40 -2.46 -14.08
N ILE A 83 -7.91 -2.28 -12.85
CA ILE A 83 -6.49 -1.98 -12.60
C ILE A 83 -5.60 -3.13 -13.09
N GLN A 84 -6.02 -4.38 -12.83
CA GLN A 84 -5.27 -5.54 -13.29
C GLN A 84 -5.19 -5.59 -14.81
N GLN A 85 -6.29 -5.32 -15.52
CA GLN A 85 -6.32 -5.23 -16.99
C GLN A 85 -5.40 -4.11 -17.50
N LEU A 86 -5.49 -2.91 -16.91
CA LEU A 86 -4.61 -1.79 -17.26
C LEU A 86 -3.13 -2.15 -17.10
N MET A 87 -2.76 -2.86 -16.03
CA MET A 87 -1.38 -3.31 -15.83
C MET A 87 -0.97 -4.42 -16.82
N GLN A 88 -1.89 -5.30 -17.22
CA GLN A 88 -1.62 -6.34 -18.22
C GLN A 88 -1.40 -5.76 -19.60
N ASP A 89 -2.20 -4.75 -19.98
CA ASP A 89 -2.13 -4.11 -21.29
C ASP A 89 -0.97 -3.10 -21.38
N ASN A 90 -0.45 -2.61 -20.25
CA ASN A 90 0.58 -1.57 -20.20
C ASN A 90 1.75 -1.96 -19.27
N PRO A 91 2.79 -2.65 -19.80
CA PRO A 91 3.93 -3.13 -18.99
C PRO A 91 4.74 -2.04 -18.29
N SER A 92 4.83 -0.84 -18.87
CA SER A 92 5.50 0.32 -18.27
C SER A 92 4.83 0.75 -16.97
N LEU A 93 3.50 0.88 -16.96
CA LEU A 93 2.68 1.15 -15.79
C LEU A 93 2.86 0.07 -14.72
N ALA A 94 2.87 -1.20 -15.13
CA ALA A 94 3.11 -2.31 -14.21
C ALA A 94 4.49 -2.22 -13.54
N ASN A 95 5.54 -1.91 -14.31
CA ASN A 95 6.89 -1.73 -13.80
C ASN A 95 7.02 -0.54 -12.85
N ALA A 96 6.41 0.60 -13.18
CA ALA A 96 6.39 1.78 -12.33
C ALA A 96 5.70 1.49 -10.98
N MET A 97 4.56 0.80 -11.00
CA MET A 97 3.87 0.34 -9.80
C MET A 97 4.72 -0.62 -8.97
N LEU A 98 5.41 -1.58 -9.60
CA LEU A 98 6.32 -2.50 -8.91
C LEU A 98 7.50 -1.77 -8.26
N ALA A 99 8.04 -0.74 -8.92
CA ALA A 99 9.09 0.11 -8.37
C ALA A 99 8.56 0.88 -7.15
N ARG A 100 7.43 1.58 -7.26
CA ARG A 100 6.80 2.31 -6.14
C ARG A 100 6.56 1.41 -4.93
N LYS A 101 5.98 0.22 -5.15
CA LYS A 101 5.75 -0.77 -4.08
C LYS A 101 7.06 -1.20 -3.40
N ARG A 102 8.10 -1.46 -4.18
CA ARG A 102 9.41 -1.85 -3.64
C ARG A 102 10.01 -0.73 -2.78
N ASP A 103 9.86 0.52 -3.22
CA ASP A 103 10.36 1.68 -2.51
C ASP A 103 9.63 1.88 -1.19
N THR A 104 8.30 1.77 -1.18
CA THR A 104 7.49 1.78 0.05
C THR A 104 7.90 0.67 1.01
N LEU A 105 8.06 -0.57 0.53
CA LEU A 105 8.48 -1.70 1.40
C LEU A 105 9.90 -1.51 1.95
N ARG A 106 10.81 -0.87 1.21
CA ARG A 106 12.14 -0.51 1.72
C ARG A 106 12.07 0.52 2.85
N HIS A 107 11.23 1.55 2.71
CA HIS A 107 11.02 2.53 3.79
C HIS A 107 10.39 1.88 5.02
N LEU A 108 9.43 0.98 4.83
CA LEU A 108 8.85 0.20 5.92
C LEU A 108 9.90 -0.67 6.62
N GLU A 109 10.75 -1.38 5.86
CA GLU A 109 11.84 -2.19 6.42
C GLU A 109 12.77 -1.32 7.29
N GLN A 110 13.12 -0.12 6.80
CA GLN A 110 13.94 0.82 7.55
C GLN A 110 13.25 1.31 8.84
N ALA A 111 11.95 1.63 8.78
CA ALA A 111 11.19 2.07 9.94
C ALA A 111 11.10 0.97 11.02
N VAL A 112 10.86 -0.29 10.63
CA VAL A 112 10.82 -1.42 11.57
C VAL A 112 12.20 -1.70 12.19
N ARG A 113 13.30 -1.57 11.42
CA ARG A 113 14.65 -1.65 11.98
C ARG A 113 14.91 -0.57 13.02
N GLU A 114 14.49 0.67 12.72
CA GLU A 114 14.65 1.77 13.67
C GLU A 114 13.77 1.57 14.92
N HIS A 115 12.57 1.03 14.75
CA HIS A 115 11.72 0.60 15.86
C HIS A 115 12.45 -0.36 16.79
N PHE A 116 13.07 -1.42 16.27
CA PHE A 116 13.78 -2.39 17.13
C PHE A 116 15.02 -1.84 17.82
N LYS A 117 15.66 -0.79 17.28
CA LYS A 117 16.72 -0.08 18.01
C LYS A 117 16.16 0.70 19.20
N ASN A 118 15.01 1.35 19.01
CA ASN A 118 14.35 2.17 20.04
C ASN A 118 13.65 1.30 21.10
N HIS A 119 13.08 0.16 20.67
CA HIS A 119 12.30 -0.77 21.49
C HIS A 119 12.77 -2.22 21.32
N PRO A 120 13.99 -2.59 21.77
CA PRO A 120 14.52 -3.94 21.59
C PRO A 120 13.65 -5.06 22.20
N GLY A 121 12.82 -4.71 23.20
CA GLY A 121 11.92 -5.64 23.88
C GLY A 121 10.66 -6.02 23.08
N ASP A 122 10.38 -5.34 21.98
CA ASP A 122 9.20 -5.61 21.14
C ASP A 122 9.46 -6.73 20.11
N ARG A 123 10.70 -7.23 20.04
CA ARG A 123 11.05 -8.44 19.30
C ARG A 123 10.41 -9.67 19.95
N CYS A 124 9.82 -10.53 19.12
CA CYS A 124 9.08 -11.71 19.57
C CYS A 124 9.59 -13.04 19.00
N LEU A 125 10.54 -13.02 18.06
CA LEU A 125 11.11 -14.22 17.46
C LEU A 125 12.58 -14.43 17.85
N ASP A 126 12.94 -15.67 18.16
CA ASP A 126 14.34 -16.09 18.38
C ASP A 126 15.06 -16.36 17.05
N VAL A 127 15.19 -15.30 16.25
CA VAL A 127 15.90 -15.29 14.96
C VAL A 127 16.77 -14.03 14.83
N ALA A 128 17.55 -13.90 13.75
CA ALA A 128 18.25 -12.66 13.46
C ALA A 128 17.25 -11.50 13.26
N GLU A 129 17.60 -10.29 13.69
CA GLU A 129 16.75 -9.09 13.56
C GLU A 129 16.31 -8.88 12.11
N GLU A 130 17.22 -9.01 11.15
CA GLU A 130 16.95 -8.91 9.72
C GLU A 130 15.83 -9.84 9.25
N ALA A 131 15.80 -11.06 9.79
CA ALA A 131 14.82 -12.08 9.42
C ALA A 131 13.44 -11.72 9.98
N GLU A 132 13.37 -11.31 11.24
CA GLU A 132 12.14 -10.87 11.90
C GLU A 132 11.54 -9.64 11.23
N VAL A 133 12.36 -8.63 10.92
CA VAL A 133 11.95 -7.44 10.15
C VAL A 133 11.35 -7.86 8.80
N ARG A 134 12.03 -8.73 8.05
CA ARG A 134 11.55 -9.17 6.73
C ARG A 134 10.24 -9.95 6.83
N ILE A 135 10.08 -10.78 7.87
CA ILE A 135 8.82 -11.50 8.13
C ILE A 135 7.67 -10.52 8.36
N ILE A 136 7.87 -9.47 9.17
CA ILE A 136 6.87 -8.44 9.43
C ILE A 136 6.47 -7.73 8.12
N VAL A 137 7.45 -7.32 7.32
CA VAL A 137 7.23 -6.64 6.03
C VAL A 137 6.45 -7.53 5.05
N GLU A 138 6.79 -8.82 4.96
CA GLU A 138 6.10 -9.76 4.04
C GLU A 138 4.70 -10.14 4.53
N LEU A 139 4.47 -10.23 5.84
CA LEU A 139 3.12 -10.38 6.41
C LEU A 139 2.24 -9.16 6.10
N PHE A 140 2.79 -7.96 6.24
CA PHE A 140 2.11 -6.73 5.85
C PHE A 140 1.81 -6.69 4.35
N ARG A 141 2.79 -7.02 3.50
CA ARG A 141 2.59 -7.11 2.05
C ARG A 141 1.47 -8.09 1.70
N THR A 142 1.45 -9.27 2.31
CA THR A 142 0.41 -10.28 2.10
C THR A 142 -0.97 -9.73 2.50
N THR A 143 -1.04 -9.04 3.64
CA THR A 143 -2.24 -8.36 4.10
C THR A 143 -2.75 -7.35 3.07
N LEU A 144 -1.89 -6.46 2.56
CA LEU A 144 -2.30 -5.47 1.55
C LEU A 144 -2.73 -6.11 0.22
N VAL A 145 -2.07 -7.18 -0.22
CA VAL A 145 -2.47 -7.88 -1.45
C VAL A 145 -3.86 -8.48 -1.32
N LEU A 146 -4.16 -9.12 -0.19
CA LEU A 146 -5.48 -9.71 0.07
C LEU A 146 -6.55 -8.63 0.25
N PHE A 147 -6.25 -7.56 0.97
CA PHE A 147 -7.10 -6.37 1.09
C PHE A 147 -7.47 -5.81 -0.30
N ALA A 148 -6.50 -5.64 -1.20
CA ALA A 148 -6.72 -5.02 -2.51
C ALA A 148 -7.44 -5.92 -3.52
N ARG A 149 -7.36 -7.25 -3.38
CA ARG A 149 -7.76 -8.20 -4.43
C ARG A 149 -8.87 -9.17 -4.05
N SER A 150 -9.32 -9.15 -2.80
CA SER A 150 -10.29 -10.14 -2.32
C SER A 150 -11.66 -9.49 -2.12
N PRO A 151 -12.63 -9.77 -3.00
CA PRO A 151 -14.01 -9.29 -2.85
C PRO A 151 -14.61 -9.70 -1.50
N HIS A 152 -14.20 -10.84 -0.95
CA HIS A 152 -14.64 -11.36 0.35
C HIS A 152 -14.32 -10.46 1.54
N PHE A 153 -13.36 -9.54 1.40
CA PHE A 153 -13.04 -8.58 2.45
C PHE A 153 -13.66 -7.21 2.20
N GLN A 154 -14.30 -6.96 1.04
CA GLN A 154 -14.89 -5.67 0.69
C GLN A 154 -16.26 -5.49 1.37
N GLU A 155 -16.22 -5.17 2.67
CA GLU A 155 -17.37 -4.82 3.50
C GLU A 155 -17.48 -3.28 3.65
N GLU A 156 -18.62 -2.77 4.13
CA GLU A 156 -18.82 -1.34 4.48
C GLU A 156 -18.08 -0.97 5.78
N GLU A 157 -16.75 -1.11 5.78
CA GLU A 157 -15.87 -0.73 6.88
C GLU A 157 -14.83 0.31 6.41
N PRO A 158 -14.32 1.16 7.31
CA PRO A 158 -13.16 2.00 7.00
C PRO A 158 -11.96 1.15 6.54
N PRO A 159 -11.16 1.63 5.55
CA PRO A 159 -10.04 0.87 5.00
C PRO A 159 -9.06 0.30 6.03
N LYS A 160 -8.75 1.02 7.12
CA LYS A 160 -7.87 0.50 8.19
C LYS A 160 -8.51 -0.67 8.93
N ALA A 161 -9.81 -0.60 9.22
CA ALA A 161 -10.52 -1.68 9.90
C ALA A 161 -10.52 -2.95 9.05
N GLN A 162 -10.77 -2.81 7.75
CA GLN A 162 -10.70 -3.89 6.78
C GLN A 162 -9.28 -4.49 6.71
N ALA A 163 -8.23 -3.66 6.64
CA ALA A 163 -6.84 -4.14 6.63
C ALA A 163 -6.49 -4.92 7.91
N ARG A 164 -6.93 -4.45 9.09
CA ARG A 164 -6.76 -5.18 10.36
C ARG A 164 -7.46 -6.53 10.34
N ARG A 165 -8.69 -6.59 9.80
CA ARG A 165 -9.44 -7.85 9.66
C ARG A 165 -8.68 -8.86 8.78
N VAL A 166 -8.15 -8.42 7.64
CA VAL A 166 -7.32 -9.25 6.76
C VAL A 166 -6.07 -9.75 7.50
N ALA A 167 -5.36 -8.87 8.20
CA ALA A 167 -4.20 -9.24 9.01
C ALA A 167 -4.54 -10.29 10.08
N ALA A 168 -5.68 -10.14 10.75
CA ALA A 168 -6.17 -11.10 11.73
C ALA A 168 -6.45 -12.48 11.11
N VAL A 169 -7.01 -12.54 9.90
CA VAL A 169 -7.25 -13.80 9.18
C VAL A 169 -5.93 -14.48 8.80
N VAL A 170 -4.99 -13.73 8.21
CA VAL A 170 -3.66 -14.26 7.81
C VAL A 170 -2.90 -14.80 9.02
N THR A 171 -2.87 -14.03 10.11
CA THR A 171 -2.16 -14.43 11.33
C THR A 171 -2.86 -15.57 12.06
N LYS A 172 -4.20 -15.63 12.07
CA LYS A 172 -4.95 -16.78 12.58
C LYS A 172 -4.59 -18.05 11.81
N TYR A 173 -4.60 -18.01 10.47
CA TYR A 173 -4.21 -19.16 9.66
C TYR A 173 -2.79 -19.62 9.99
N ALA A 174 -1.82 -18.71 10.06
CA ALA A 174 -0.44 -19.03 10.39
C ALA A 174 -0.29 -19.72 11.77
N LYS A 175 -1.09 -19.34 12.77
CA LYS A 175 -1.08 -19.95 14.12
C LYS A 175 -1.68 -21.36 14.17
N GLU A 176 -2.59 -21.70 13.26
CA GLU A 176 -3.23 -23.03 13.21
C GLU A 176 -2.35 -24.08 12.51
N LEU A 177 -1.32 -23.65 11.77
CA LEU A 177 -0.38 -24.56 11.11
C LEU A 177 0.45 -25.32 12.16
N GLN A 178 0.40 -26.65 12.10
CA GLN A 178 1.20 -27.54 12.93
C GLN A 178 2.48 -27.92 12.17
N TRP A 179 3.63 -27.84 12.85
CA TRP A 179 4.94 -28.26 12.34
C TRP A 179 5.65 -29.11 13.39
#